data_AF-T1JGN2-F1
#
_entry.id   AF-T1JGN2-F1
#
_cell.length_a   1.000
_cell.length_b   1.000
_cell.length_c   1.000
_cell.angle_alpha   90.00
_cell.angle_beta   90.00
_cell.angle_gamma   90.00
#
_symmetry.space_group_name_H-M   'P 1'
#
loop_
_entity.id
_entity.type
_entity.pdbx_description
1 polymer ?
#
loop_
_entity_poly.entity_id
_entity_poly.type
_entity_poly.pdbx_seq_one_letter_code
_entity_poly.pdbx_strand_id
1 'polypeptide(L)'
;MSMLGHVIGLDFSDLLIKDCLTIAIPSNKNDLQDFCRIIEETSRFQEFLVSVGFLHADQKTILEYARNVDALFANKMCRDVLDKARKLMLMQLHDTVQLTAPSDANSVPKSSENKLNNVFIFPTCQISASVKQLMDFAYEVLNEASESSAMCAIRLFYTVRNIFELFCAIVPIFHKQNITMLPQVTVSALHHNNCMYLAHHLITLGHEFSSRLHPSLKDNTVTFVDLVPRLRTAGTDAFQSQLAAQKKQLVEIIRGIGSFHNMSNDPNFTNSLERALKQCLYQLEHLQRIWQTVLPSSVYKQTMGALLDSLLDEIIGQIVRQEDIPSNCTHQLTTAFSVIIQRTPNLFQPLSYYGNNGNNENYSVADACRCVPKWMKFKELLLMLAASMNDILERWAEGKGPLAHEFTANEIKQVIRALFQNTDRRSAVLARINHTHWFEESKNQSVCQSSVNLTFLNFFL
;
A
#
# COMPACT_ATOMS: atom_id res chain seq x y z
N MET A 1 -12.67 -13.74 68.18
CA MET A 1 -12.24 -13.33 66.82
C MET A 1 -11.80 -14.52 65.97
N SER A 2 -11.04 -15.49 66.51
CA SER A 2 -10.50 -16.63 65.72
C SER A 2 -11.54 -17.48 64.98
N MET A 3 -12.66 -17.85 65.61
CA MET A 3 -13.72 -18.65 64.96
C MET A 3 -14.41 -17.91 63.81
N LEU A 4 -14.55 -16.58 63.90
CA LEU A 4 -15.15 -15.76 62.85
C LEU A 4 -14.18 -15.62 61.67
N GLY A 5 -12.93 -15.29 61.97
CA GLY A 5 -11.85 -15.22 60.98
C GLY A 5 -11.64 -16.51 60.19
N HIS A 6 -11.83 -17.67 60.83
CA HIS A 6 -11.69 -18.97 60.18
C HIS A 6 -12.79 -19.26 59.13
N VAL A 7 -13.96 -18.60 59.24
CA VAL A 7 -15.11 -18.79 58.35
C VAL A 7 -15.15 -17.73 57.24
N ILE A 8 -14.86 -16.46 57.56
CA ILE A 8 -14.99 -15.34 56.60
C ILE A 8 -13.67 -14.69 56.16
N GLY A 9 -12.53 -15.09 56.74
CA GLY A 9 -11.24 -14.43 56.49
C GLY A 9 -10.75 -14.56 55.05
N LEU A 10 -11.01 -15.70 54.39
CA LEU A 10 -10.68 -15.91 52.97
C LEU A 10 -11.57 -15.05 52.06
N ASP A 11 -12.88 -15.14 52.23
CA ASP A 11 -13.85 -14.35 51.46
C ASP A 11 -13.62 -12.84 51.63
N PHE A 12 -13.27 -12.40 52.85
CA PHE A 12 -12.90 -11.02 53.13
C PHE A 12 -11.62 -10.60 52.39
N SER A 13 -10.60 -11.47 52.38
CA SER A 13 -9.35 -11.19 51.67
C SER A 13 -9.59 -11.07 50.16
N ASP A 14 -10.44 -11.93 49.60
CA ASP A 14 -10.79 -11.90 48.17
C ASP A 14 -11.60 -10.65 47.81
N LEU A 15 -12.55 -10.24 48.66
CA LEU A 15 -13.30 -9.00 48.49
C LEU A 15 -12.39 -7.76 48.59
N LEU A 16 -11.49 -7.73 49.58
CA LEU A 16 -10.54 -6.63 49.74
C LEU A 16 -9.63 -6.51 48.52
N ILE A 17 -9.15 -7.63 47.99
CA ILE A 17 -8.31 -7.64 46.80
C ILE A 17 -9.10 -7.15 45.58
N LYS A 18 -10.28 -7.70 45.34
CA LYS A 18 -11.08 -7.43 44.13
C LYS A 18 -11.67 -6.02 44.13
N ASP A 19 -12.28 -5.61 45.23
CA ASP A 19 -13.11 -4.40 45.28
C ASP A 19 -12.36 -3.18 45.84
N CYS A 20 -11.17 -3.35 46.43
CA CYS A 20 -10.35 -2.24 46.92
C CYS A 20 -8.99 -2.19 46.22
N LEU A 21 -8.17 -3.24 46.38
CA LEU A 21 -6.78 -3.19 45.93
C LEU A 21 -6.61 -3.22 44.41
N THR A 22 -7.51 -3.89 43.67
CA THR A 22 -7.46 -3.93 42.20
C THR A 22 -7.89 -2.58 41.58
N ILE A 23 -8.85 -1.91 42.19
CA ILE A 23 -9.36 -0.60 41.74
C ILE A 23 -8.32 0.50 42.04
N ALA A 24 -7.64 0.40 43.17
CA ALA A 24 -6.63 1.36 43.61
C ALA A 24 -5.33 1.35 42.79
N ILE A 25 -5.08 0.34 41.94
CA ILE A 25 -3.88 0.30 41.09
C ILE A 25 -3.90 1.52 40.16
N PRO A 26 -2.87 2.38 40.15
CA PRO A 26 -2.84 3.56 39.31
C PRO A 26 -2.72 3.19 37.82
N SER A 27 -3.20 4.09 36.96
CA SER A 27 -3.00 4.01 35.49
C SER A 27 -1.86 4.92 35.01
N ASN A 28 -1.18 5.65 35.90
CA ASN A 28 -0.07 6.54 35.58
C ASN A 28 1.11 6.33 36.55
N LYS A 29 2.33 6.52 36.03
CA LYS A 29 3.57 6.43 36.82
C LYS A 29 3.66 7.42 38.00
N ASN A 30 3.07 8.61 37.87
CA ASN A 30 3.11 9.63 38.92
C ASN A 30 2.34 9.20 40.18
N ASP A 31 1.25 8.44 39.99
CA ASP A 31 0.40 7.96 41.08
C ASP A 31 0.95 6.65 41.69
N LEU A 32 2.03 6.10 41.12
CA LEU A 32 2.71 4.90 41.62
C LEU A 32 3.31 5.14 43.02
N GLN A 33 3.81 6.36 43.29
CA GLN A 33 4.35 6.69 44.62
C GLN A 33 3.26 6.69 45.70
N ASP A 34 2.06 7.20 45.37
CA ASP A 34 0.93 7.14 46.27
C ASP A 34 0.40 5.71 46.43
N PHE A 35 0.51 4.89 45.38
CA PHE A 35 0.21 3.46 45.49
C PHE A 35 1.21 2.72 46.39
N CYS A 36 2.50 3.05 46.37
CA CYS A 36 3.47 2.49 47.32
C CYS A 36 3.06 2.71 48.78
N ARG A 37 2.47 3.87 49.11
CA ARG A 37 1.92 4.13 50.45
C ARG A 37 0.73 3.23 50.76
N ILE A 38 -0.18 3.02 49.80
CA ILE A 38 -1.32 2.11 49.96
C ILE A 38 -0.83 0.68 50.24
N ILE A 39 0.29 0.26 49.64
CA ILE A 39 0.90 -1.06 49.88
C ILE A 39 1.47 -1.18 51.29
N GLU A 40 2.18 -0.16 51.76
CA GLU A 40 2.70 -0.14 53.13
C GLU A 40 1.56 -0.24 54.16
N GLU A 41 0.49 0.53 53.96
CA GLU A 41 -0.70 0.48 54.81
C GLU A 41 -1.44 -0.86 54.70
N THR A 42 -1.52 -1.46 53.51
CA THR A 42 -2.10 -2.80 53.31
C THR A 42 -1.28 -3.88 54.03
N SER A 43 0.05 -3.73 54.05
CA SER A 43 0.95 -4.64 54.76
C SER A 43 0.79 -4.52 56.27
N ARG A 44 0.70 -3.29 56.80
CA ARG A 44 0.39 -3.02 58.21
C ARG A 44 -0.99 -3.54 58.61
N PHE A 45 -1.98 -3.38 57.73
CA PHE A 45 -3.33 -3.88 57.96
C PHE A 45 -3.35 -5.41 58.04
N GLN A 46 -2.59 -6.10 57.19
CA GLN A 46 -2.42 -7.55 57.27
C GLN A 46 -1.80 -7.98 58.60
N GLU A 47 -0.73 -7.31 59.05
CA GLU A 47 -0.10 -7.58 60.35
C GLU A 47 -1.07 -7.37 61.51
N PHE A 48 -1.89 -6.32 61.45
CA PHE A 48 -2.96 -6.07 62.41
C PHE A 48 -3.99 -7.21 62.43
N LEU A 49 -4.49 -7.66 61.28
CA LEU A 49 -5.45 -8.76 61.18
C LEU A 49 -4.89 -10.08 61.74
N VAL A 50 -3.60 -10.33 61.59
CA VAL A 50 -2.92 -11.49 62.19
C VAL A 50 -2.81 -11.32 63.71
N SER A 51 -2.42 -10.15 64.22
CA SER A 51 -2.29 -9.88 65.66
C SER A 51 -3.61 -10.01 66.43
N VAL A 52 -4.73 -9.69 65.78
CA VAL A 52 -6.08 -9.77 66.35
C VAL A 52 -6.64 -11.20 66.25
N GLY A 53 -5.93 -12.09 65.56
CA GLY A 53 -6.32 -13.48 65.33
C GLY A 53 -7.50 -13.62 64.35
N PHE A 54 -7.70 -12.64 63.46
CA PHE A 54 -8.70 -12.69 62.39
C PHE A 54 -8.20 -13.47 61.17
N LEU A 55 -6.91 -13.37 60.84
CA LEU A 55 -6.25 -14.20 59.83
C LEU A 55 -5.21 -15.10 60.49
N HIS A 56 -5.06 -16.33 59.99
CA HIS A 56 -3.99 -17.22 60.42
C HIS A 56 -2.65 -16.76 59.85
N ALA A 57 -1.53 -17.00 60.56
CA ALA A 57 -0.19 -16.60 60.09
C ALA A 57 0.23 -17.21 58.73
N ASP A 58 -0.42 -18.30 58.33
CA ASP A 58 -0.21 -18.95 57.03
C ASP A 58 -1.00 -18.30 55.88
N GLN A 59 -2.03 -17.50 56.18
CA GLN A 59 -2.82 -16.80 55.17
C GLN A 59 -2.12 -15.51 54.75
N LYS A 60 -1.26 -15.63 53.72
CA LYS A 60 -0.44 -14.53 53.19
C LYS A 60 -0.97 -13.94 51.88
N THR A 61 -2.21 -14.25 51.48
CA THR A 61 -2.82 -13.82 50.21
C THR A 61 -2.71 -12.31 49.95
N ILE A 62 -3.00 -11.48 50.94
CA ILE A 62 -2.88 -10.01 50.85
C ILE A 62 -1.41 -9.57 50.70
N LEU A 63 -0.50 -10.26 51.38
CA LEU A 63 0.95 -10.01 51.35
C LEU A 63 1.59 -10.45 50.03
N GLU A 64 1.15 -11.57 49.47
CA GLU A 64 1.53 -12.06 48.15
C GLU A 64 1.01 -11.13 47.04
N TYR A 65 -0.21 -10.62 47.19
CA TYR A 65 -0.76 -9.61 46.30
C TYR A 65 0.06 -8.31 46.36
N ALA A 66 0.37 -7.82 47.56
CA ALA A 66 1.23 -6.65 47.80
C ALA A 66 2.64 -6.82 47.20
N ARG A 67 3.20 -8.04 47.20
CA ARG A 67 4.50 -8.34 46.60
C ARG A 67 4.47 -8.44 45.07
N ASN A 68 3.32 -8.76 44.48
CA ASN A 68 3.13 -8.85 43.02
C ASN A 68 2.68 -7.54 42.37
N VAL A 69 2.74 -6.43 43.11
CA VAL A 69 2.24 -5.13 42.65
C VAL A 69 2.89 -4.68 41.35
N ASP A 70 4.20 -4.79 41.19
CA ASP A 70 4.87 -4.37 39.95
C ASP A 70 4.34 -5.13 38.73
N ALA A 71 4.02 -6.41 38.91
CA ALA A 71 3.42 -7.24 37.87
C ALA A 71 1.95 -6.87 37.63
N LEU A 72 1.19 -6.55 38.67
CA LEU A 72 -0.22 -6.14 38.55
C LEU A 72 -0.36 -4.76 37.90
N PHE A 73 0.47 -3.80 38.31
CA PHE A 73 0.58 -2.49 37.70
C PHE A 73 0.97 -2.60 36.23
N ALA A 74 2.05 -3.33 35.92
CA ALA A 74 2.46 -3.54 34.53
C ALA A 74 1.34 -4.22 33.70
N ASN A 75 0.61 -5.19 34.26
CA ASN A 75 -0.54 -5.81 33.59
C ASN A 75 -1.68 -4.84 33.32
N LYS A 76 -2.01 -3.96 34.28
CA LYS A 76 -3.03 -2.93 34.10
C LYS A 76 -2.62 -1.94 33.02
N MET A 77 -1.39 -1.43 33.08
CA MET A 77 -0.81 -0.56 32.07
C MET A 77 -0.88 -1.17 30.67
N CYS A 78 -0.42 -2.42 30.51
CA CYS A 78 -0.46 -3.09 29.21
C CYS A 78 -1.89 -3.22 28.66
N ARG A 79 -2.88 -3.45 29.54
CA ARG A 79 -4.29 -3.53 29.16
C ARG A 79 -4.82 -2.18 28.70
N ASP A 80 -4.58 -1.13 29.49
CA ASP A 80 -5.01 0.23 29.17
C ASP A 80 -4.40 0.71 27.84
N VAL A 81 -3.13 0.37 27.60
CA VAL A 81 -2.42 0.60 26.34
C VAL A 81 -3.10 -0.12 25.18
N LEU A 82 -3.38 -1.42 25.29
CA LEU A 82 -4.02 -2.18 24.22
C LEU A 82 -5.45 -1.71 23.94
N ASP A 83 -6.20 -1.32 24.97
CA ASP A 83 -7.56 -0.80 24.80
C ASP A 83 -7.57 0.57 24.12
N LYS A 84 -6.63 1.46 24.46
CA LYS A 84 -6.45 2.74 23.74
C LYS A 84 -6.03 2.51 22.29
N ALA A 85 -5.08 1.60 22.05
CA ALA A 85 -4.63 1.24 20.71
C ALA A 85 -5.78 0.68 19.84
N ARG A 86 -6.61 -0.20 20.41
CA ARG A 86 -7.78 -0.75 19.72
C ARG A 86 -8.78 0.34 19.35
N LYS A 87 -9.06 1.30 20.24
CA LYS A 87 -9.95 2.43 19.94
C LYS A 87 -9.45 3.22 18.73
N LEU A 88 -8.15 3.51 18.66
CA LEU A 88 -7.54 4.18 17.51
C LEU A 88 -7.68 3.37 16.20
N MET A 89 -7.45 2.06 16.25
CA MET A 89 -7.59 1.17 15.08
C MET A 89 -9.02 1.10 14.52
N LEU A 90 -10.03 1.26 15.39
CA LEU A 90 -11.45 1.22 15.02
C LEU A 90 -11.99 2.58 14.54
N MET A 91 -11.20 3.65 14.62
CA MET A 91 -11.58 4.95 14.09
C MET A 91 -11.70 4.91 12.56
N GLN A 92 -12.46 5.85 12.04
CA GLN A 92 -12.64 6.02 10.61
C GLN A 92 -11.33 6.40 9.91
N LEU A 93 -11.07 5.80 8.74
CA LEU A 93 -9.80 5.96 8.02
C LEU A 93 -9.75 7.21 7.10
N HIS A 94 -10.88 7.89 6.89
CA HIS A 94 -10.99 8.99 5.91
C HIS A 94 -10.51 10.35 6.44
N ASP A 95 -10.30 10.50 7.75
CA ASP A 95 -9.61 11.66 8.31
C ASP A 95 -8.10 11.49 8.08
N THR A 96 -7.49 12.40 7.33
CA THR A 96 -6.14 12.22 6.78
C THR A 96 -5.18 13.33 7.18
N VAL A 97 -3.92 12.96 7.33
CA VAL A 97 -2.80 13.87 7.57
C VAL A 97 -1.80 13.75 6.42
N GLN A 98 -1.36 14.90 5.90
CA GLN A 98 -0.32 14.94 4.88
C GLN A 98 1.06 14.78 5.52
N LEU A 99 1.78 13.75 5.11
CA LEU A 99 3.20 13.62 5.39
C LEU A 99 3.98 14.35 4.31
N THR A 100 4.96 15.15 4.72
CA THR A 100 5.88 15.84 3.81
C THR A 100 7.27 15.30 4.04
N ALA A 101 7.93 14.84 2.97
CA ALA A 101 9.35 14.50 3.06
C ALA A 101 10.14 15.74 3.54
N PRO A 102 11.11 15.59 4.46
CA PRO A 102 11.93 16.71 4.90
C PRO A 102 12.62 17.34 3.68
N SER A 103 12.24 18.58 3.35
CA SER A 103 12.93 19.35 2.33
C SER A 103 14.31 19.70 2.85
N ASP A 104 15.36 19.40 2.06
CA ASP A 104 16.71 19.97 2.18
C ASP A 104 16.67 21.49 1.92
N ALA A 105 15.93 22.23 2.73
CA ALA A 105 15.75 23.66 2.63
C ALA A 105 16.26 24.34 3.90
N ASN A 106 17.45 23.95 4.38
CA ASN A 106 18.42 24.80 5.08
C ASN A 106 19.81 24.12 5.19
N SER A 107 20.74 24.56 4.34
CA SER A 107 22.20 24.59 4.50
C SER A 107 22.98 23.34 4.97
N VAL A 108 23.43 22.48 4.04
CA VAL A 108 24.74 21.76 4.12
C VAL A 108 25.26 21.48 2.69
N PRO A 109 26.58 21.59 2.40
CA PRO A 109 27.12 21.39 1.05
C PRO A 109 26.97 19.94 0.57
N LYS A 110 26.76 19.78 -0.74
CA LYS A 110 26.68 18.50 -1.45
C LYS A 110 28.01 17.73 -1.37
N SER A 111 28.22 16.97 -0.32
CA SER A 111 29.16 15.84 -0.32
C SER A 111 28.42 14.56 -0.71
N SER A 112 29.14 13.62 -1.32
CA SER A 112 28.67 12.33 -1.85
C SER A 112 28.03 11.39 -0.82
N GLU A 113 28.03 11.76 0.47
CA GLU A 113 27.42 11.01 1.58
C GLU A 113 25.90 11.24 1.69
N ASN A 114 25.35 12.33 1.11
CA ASN A 114 23.92 12.65 1.19
C ASN A 114 23.00 11.70 0.40
N LYS A 115 23.53 10.82 -0.45
CA LYS A 115 22.69 9.83 -1.17
C LYS A 115 22.13 8.75 -0.24
N LEU A 116 22.83 8.41 0.85
CA LEU A 116 22.32 7.44 1.83
C LEU A 116 21.24 8.04 2.73
N ASN A 117 21.32 9.33 3.06
CA ASN A 117 20.31 10.00 3.89
C ASN A 117 18.92 10.01 3.24
N ASN A 118 18.83 9.97 1.91
CA ASN A 118 17.57 9.89 1.18
C ASN A 118 16.96 8.47 1.14
N VAL A 119 17.68 7.42 1.55
CA VAL A 119 17.20 6.03 1.49
C VAL A 119 16.18 5.73 2.60
N PHE A 120 16.25 6.45 3.72
CA PHE A 120 15.34 6.30 4.86
C PHE A 120 14.30 7.42 4.94
N ILE A 121 14.09 8.18 3.87
CA ILE A 121 13.03 9.19 3.84
C ILE A 121 11.73 8.54 3.39
N PHE A 122 10.72 8.55 4.27
CA PHE A 122 9.37 8.21 3.86
C PHE A 122 8.81 9.26 2.90
N PRO A 123 8.25 8.88 1.74
CA PRO A 123 7.81 9.83 0.73
C PRO A 123 6.57 10.62 1.17
N THR A 124 6.40 11.80 0.58
CA THR A 124 5.19 12.62 0.73
C THR A 124 3.95 11.84 0.27
N CYS A 125 2.97 11.69 1.17
CA CYS A 125 1.69 11.02 0.92
C CYS A 125 0.66 11.36 2.02
N GLN A 126 -0.58 10.90 1.86
CA GLN A 126 -1.60 10.99 2.91
C GLN A 126 -1.69 9.68 3.69
N ILE A 127 -1.79 9.79 5.00
CA ILE A 127 -2.11 8.67 5.91
C ILE A 127 -3.33 9.03 6.75
N SER A 128 -3.98 8.04 7.37
CA SER A 128 -5.06 8.30 8.31
C SER A 128 -4.54 8.94 9.60
N ALA A 129 -5.25 9.94 10.13
CA ALA A 129 -4.92 10.61 11.38
C ALA A 129 -4.83 9.62 12.56
N SER A 130 -5.70 8.61 12.58
CA SER A 130 -5.70 7.54 13.59
C SER A 130 -4.41 6.72 13.58
N VAL A 131 -3.80 6.50 12.41
CA VAL A 131 -2.53 5.76 12.28
C VAL A 131 -1.35 6.61 12.74
N LYS A 132 -1.37 7.91 12.45
CA LYS A 132 -0.38 8.84 13.02
C LYS A 132 -0.45 8.85 14.55
N GLN A 133 -1.65 8.99 15.11
CA GLN A 133 -1.88 8.94 16.55
C GLN A 133 -1.48 7.60 17.16
N LEU A 134 -1.74 6.48 16.48
CA LEU A 134 -1.33 5.15 16.93
C LEU A 134 0.19 5.03 17.01
N MET A 135 0.90 5.55 16.01
CA MET A 135 2.36 5.55 16.00
C MET A 135 2.93 6.46 17.09
N ASP A 136 2.40 7.67 17.25
CA ASP A 136 2.80 8.60 18.31
C ASP A 136 2.57 7.99 19.70
N PHE A 137 1.43 7.32 19.89
CA PHE A 137 1.14 6.60 21.11
C PHE A 137 2.12 5.44 21.36
N ALA A 138 2.55 4.71 20.33
CA ALA A 138 3.57 3.68 20.48
C ALA A 138 4.92 4.27 20.94
N TYR A 139 5.30 5.46 20.42
CA TYR A 139 6.48 6.19 20.89
C TYR A 139 6.33 6.64 22.36
N GLU A 140 5.17 7.16 22.76
CA GLU A 140 4.88 7.53 24.15
C GLU A 140 5.08 6.33 25.09
N VAL A 141 4.53 5.16 24.74
CA VAL A 141 4.66 3.95 25.56
C VAL A 141 6.10 3.44 25.62
N LEU A 142 6.87 3.53 24.52
CA LEU A 142 8.28 3.15 24.53
C LEU A 142 9.14 4.12 25.36
N ASN A 143 8.83 5.42 25.35
CA ASN A 143 9.46 6.38 26.24
C ASN A 143 9.14 6.05 27.71
N GLU A 144 7.89 5.76 28.04
CA GLU A 144 7.49 5.33 29.39
C GLU A 144 8.21 4.04 29.80
N ALA A 145 8.37 3.08 28.88
CA ALA A 145 9.13 1.86 29.11
C ALA A 145 10.59 2.12 29.44
N SER A 146 11.22 3.12 28.80
CA SER A 146 12.63 3.47 29.04
C SER A 146 12.89 4.03 30.44
N GLU A 147 11.89 4.63 31.06
CA GLU A 147 12.00 5.21 32.40
C GLU A 147 11.40 4.32 33.50
N SER A 148 10.97 3.11 33.17
CA SER A 148 10.26 2.20 34.07
C SER A 148 11.19 1.12 34.65
N SER A 149 10.70 0.40 35.67
CA SER A 149 11.39 -0.77 36.23
C SER A 149 11.60 -1.86 35.16
N ALA A 150 12.61 -2.71 35.34
CA ALA A 150 12.97 -3.75 34.36
C ALA A 150 11.78 -4.60 33.90
N MET A 151 10.95 -5.07 34.83
CA MET A 151 9.77 -5.89 34.55
C MET A 151 8.72 -5.11 33.73
N CYS A 152 8.46 -3.86 34.10
CA CYS A 152 7.49 -3.01 33.40
C CYS A 152 7.99 -2.66 32.00
N ALA A 153 9.27 -2.30 31.86
CA ALA A 153 9.90 -2.00 30.58
C ALA A 153 9.77 -3.16 29.57
N ILE A 154 10.03 -4.39 30.03
CA ILE A 154 9.87 -5.61 29.20
C ILE A 154 8.42 -5.75 28.73
N ARG A 155 7.46 -5.64 29.64
CA ARG A 155 6.03 -5.82 29.32
C ARG A 155 5.49 -4.75 28.39
N LEU A 156 5.85 -3.48 28.62
CA LEU A 156 5.46 -2.37 27.75
C LEU A 156 6.05 -2.53 26.35
N PHE A 157 7.32 -2.94 26.24
CA PHE A 157 7.94 -3.21 24.94
C PHE A 157 7.16 -4.27 24.13
N TYR A 158 6.89 -5.44 24.73
CA TYR A 158 6.11 -6.48 24.06
C TYR A 158 4.65 -6.06 23.83
N THR A 159 4.10 -5.19 24.66
CA THR A 159 2.77 -4.62 24.42
C THR A 159 2.75 -3.73 23.19
N VAL A 160 3.78 -2.91 22.96
CA VAL A 160 3.91 -2.14 21.72
C VAL A 160 4.05 -3.05 20.50
N ARG A 161 4.77 -4.17 20.61
CA ARG A 161 4.75 -5.20 19.55
C ARG A 161 3.34 -5.73 19.29
N ASN A 162 2.60 -6.05 20.36
CA ASN A 162 1.22 -6.53 20.27
C ASN A 162 0.28 -5.49 19.63
N ILE A 163 0.52 -4.18 19.78
CA ILE A 163 -0.25 -3.13 19.08
C ILE A 163 -0.18 -3.35 17.56
N PHE A 164 1.02 -3.56 17.01
CA PHE A 164 1.20 -3.73 15.56
C PHE A 164 0.71 -5.10 15.06
N GLU A 165 0.85 -6.15 15.88
CA GLU A 165 0.25 -7.45 15.56
C GLU A 165 -1.28 -7.39 15.53
N LEU A 166 -1.87 -6.63 16.46
CA LEU A 166 -3.30 -6.39 16.55
C LEU A 166 -3.79 -5.54 15.38
N PHE A 167 -3.02 -4.52 14.97
CA PHE A 167 -3.30 -3.71 13.79
C PHE A 167 -3.48 -4.60 12.56
N CYS A 168 -2.51 -5.47 12.29
CA CYS A 168 -2.55 -6.41 11.17
C CYS A 168 -3.72 -7.40 11.24
N ALA A 169 -4.21 -7.74 12.44
CA ALA A 169 -5.31 -8.66 12.62
C ALA A 169 -6.69 -7.99 12.52
N ILE A 170 -6.85 -6.78 13.10
CA ILE A 170 -8.14 -6.12 13.24
C ILE A 170 -8.47 -5.23 12.04
N VAL A 171 -7.54 -4.37 11.62
CA VAL A 171 -7.85 -3.29 10.66
C VAL A 171 -8.35 -3.84 9.32
N PRO A 172 -7.71 -4.87 8.71
CA PRO A 172 -8.20 -5.42 7.45
C PRO A 172 -9.57 -6.09 7.54
N ILE A 173 -9.92 -6.64 8.71
CA ILE A 173 -11.20 -7.34 8.93
C ILE A 173 -12.31 -6.32 9.20
N PHE A 174 -12.08 -5.40 10.13
CA PHE A 174 -13.07 -4.42 10.56
C PHE A 174 -13.41 -3.44 9.43
N HIS A 175 -12.39 -2.94 8.73
CA HIS A 175 -12.58 -1.99 7.62
C HIS A 175 -12.78 -2.69 6.27
N LYS A 176 -12.99 -4.02 6.24
CA LYS A 176 -13.09 -4.78 4.98
C LYS A 176 -14.08 -4.17 4.00
N GLN A 177 -15.30 -3.86 4.45
CA GLN A 177 -16.33 -3.24 3.59
C GLN A 177 -15.87 -1.88 3.07
N ASN A 178 -15.24 -1.08 3.94
CA ASN A 178 -14.72 0.24 3.59
C ASN A 178 -13.53 0.20 2.61
N ILE A 179 -12.76 -0.89 2.65
CA ILE A 179 -11.60 -1.12 1.78
C ILE A 179 -12.04 -1.71 0.43
N THR A 180 -13.17 -2.42 0.38
CA THR A 180 -13.59 -3.22 -0.80
C THR A 180 -14.76 -2.64 -1.61
N MET A 181 -15.57 -1.72 -1.07
CA MET A 181 -16.76 -1.19 -1.75
C MET A 181 -16.51 0.15 -2.48
N LEU A 182 -17.13 0.34 -3.65
CA LEU A 182 -17.25 1.65 -4.30
C LEU A 182 -18.23 2.53 -3.50
N PRO A 183 -17.95 3.84 -3.27
CA PRO A 183 -17.00 4.71 -3.98
C PRO A 183 -15.64 4.92 -3.28
N GLN A 184 -15.17 3.97 -2.45
CA GLN A 184 -14.07 4.17 -1.49
C GLN A 184 -12.67 3.82 -2.02
N VAL A 185 -12.39 4.12 -3.31
CA VAL A 185 -11.09 3.86 -3.95
C VAL A 185 -9.92 4.58 -3.25
N THR A 186 -10.23 5.64 -2.49
CA THR A 186 -9.32 6.37 -1.60
C THR A 186 -8.90 5.58 -0.38
N VAL A 187 -9.81 4.83 0.25
CA VAL A 187 -9.58 4.15 1.54
C VAL A 187 -8.59 3.00 1.39
N SER A 188 -8.65 2.27 0.28
CA SER A 188 -7.67 1.23 -0.04
C SER A 188 -6.25 1.81 -0.24
N ALA A 189 -6.14 2.95 -0.95
CA ALA A 189 -4.87 3.67 -1.10
C ALA A 189 -4.33 4.22 0.24
N LEU A 190 -5.23 4.74 1.09
CA LEU A 190 -4.87 5.19 2.44
C LEU A 190 -4.41 4.02 3.33
N HIS A 191 -5.09 2.88 3.29
CA HIS A 191 -4.69 1.69 4.03
C HIS A 191 -3.31 1.18 3.59
N HIS A 192 -3.02 1.21 2.28
CA HIS A 192 -1.69 0.92 1.76
C HIS A 192 -0.64 1.86 2.36
N ASN A 193 -0.85 3.18 2.29
CA ASN A 193 0.08 4.16 2.85
C ASN A 193 0.25 4.01 4.37
N ASN A 194 -0.84 3.75 5.10
CA ASN A 194 -0.82 3.50 6.54
C ASN A 194 0.10 2.32 6.88
N CYS A 195 -0.03 1.21 6.15
CA CYS A 195 0.81 0.04 6.37
C CYS A 195 2.28 0.31 6.02
N MET A 196 2.55 1.03 4.92
CA MET A 196 3.91 1.42 4.54
C MET A 196 4.53 2.38 5.55
N TYR A 197 3.76 3.32 6.09
CA TYR A 197 4.19 4.26 7.11
C TYR A 197 4.57 3.55 8.41
N LEU A 198 3.71 2.65 8.90
CA LEU A 198 4.03 1.85 10.08
C LEU A 198 5.24 0.94 9.84
N ALA A 199 5.29 0.26 8.71
CA ALA A 199 6.42 -0.58 8.32
C ALA A 199 7.73 0.21 8.31
N HIS A 200 7.71 1.43 7.76
CA HIS A 200 8.87 2.31 7.71
C HIS A 200 9.42 2.63 9.11
N HIS A 201 8.55 3.03 10.05
CA HIS A 201 8.95 3.29 11.43
C HIS A 201 9.51 2.06 12.13
N LEU A 202 8.90 0.88 11.92
CA LEU A 202 9.33 -0.36 12.61
C LEU A 202 10.70 -0.88 12.17
N ILE A 203 11.23 -0.43 11.03
CA ILE A 203 12.59 -0.76 10.61
C ILE A 203 13.61 -0.21 11.61
N THR A 204 13.40 1.01 12.11
CA THR A 204 14.38 1.72 12.95
C THR A 204 13.97 1.79 14.42
N LEU A 205 12.69 1.61 14.75
CA LEU A 205 12.14 1.79 16.10
C LEU A 205 12.87 0.95 17.17
N GLY A 206 13.19 -0.31 16.86
CA GLY A 206 13.90 -1.20 17.80
C GLY A 206 15.31 -0.68 18.12
N HIS A 207 16.03 -0.23 17.09
CA HIS A 207 17.37 0.34 17.25
C HIS A 207 17.33 1.69 17.98
N GLU A 208 16.37 2.56 17.66
CA GLU A 208 16.23 3.90 18.25
C GLU A 208 16.09 3.87 19.79
N PHE A 209 15.41 2.84 20.30
CA PHE A 209 15.20 2.64 21.73
C PHE A 209 16.19 1.66 22.39
N SER A 210 16.98 0.92 21.61
CA SER A 210 17.91 -0.10 22.12
C SER A 210 18.88 0.41 23.18
N SER A 211 19.37 1.65 23.04
CA SER A 211 20.31 2.28 23.97
C SER A 211 19.64 2.78 25.25
N ARG A 212 18.36 3.18 25.17
CA ARG A 212 17.57 3.77 26.25
C ARG A 212 16.81 2.74 27.08
N LEU A 213 16.55 1.56 26.52
CA LEU A 213 15.86 0.48 27.23
C LEU A 213 16.75 -0.21 28.27
N HIS A 214 16.09 -0.78 29.29
CA HIS A 214 16.75 -1.44 30.42
C HIS A 214 17.71 -2.55 29.95
N PRO A 215 18.90 -2.74 30.58
CA PRO A 215 19.87 -3.76 30.18
C PRO A 215 19.32 -5.18 30.06
N SER A 216 18.34 -5.55 30.88
CA SER A 216 17.66 -6.87 30.81
C SER A 216 16.94 -7.13 29.48
N LEU A 217 16.64 -6.09 28.69
CA LEU A 217 16.13 -6.22 27.33
C LEU A 217 17.24 -6.39 26.31
N LYS A 218 18.48 -5.96 26.59
CA LYS A 218 19.61 -6.00 25.65
C LYS A 218 20.10 -7.42 25.36
N ASP A 219 19.89 -8.34 26.30
CA ASP A 219 20.18 -9.77 26.11
C ASP A 219 19.16 -10.45 25.17
N ASN A 220 17.99 -9.83 24.97
CA ASN A 220 16.97 -10.28 24.03
C ASN A 220 17.03 -9.45 22.74
N THR A 221 16.66 -10.02 21.60
CA THR A 221 16.54 -9.26 20.34
C THR A 221 15.36 -8.29 20.39
N VAL A 222 15.63 -7.05 20.81
CA VAL A 222 14.70 -5.91 20.76
C VAL A 222 14.57 -5.45 19.31
N THR A 223 13.60 -6.00 18.60
CA THR A 223 13.34 -5.67 17.20
C THR A 223 11.85 -5.52 16.93
N PHE A 224 11.51 -4.89 15.81
CA PHE A 224 10.17 -4.89 15.20
C PHE A 224 10.23 -5.28 13.72
N VAL A 225 11.42 -5.57 13.20
CA VAL A 225 11.68 -5.80 11.76
C VAL A 225 10.94 -7.03 11.25
N ASP A 226 10.68 -8.01 12.11
CA ASP A 226 9.90 -9.21 11.79
C ASP A 226 8.42 -8.91 11.47
N LEU A 227 7.87 -7.80 11.95
CA LEU A 227 6.50 -7.35 11.66
C LEU A 227 6.38 -6.58 10.34
N VAL A 228 7.50 -6.06 9.82
CA VAL A 228 7.54 -5.24 8.59
C VAL A 228 6.97 -5.97 7.38
N PRO A 229 7.35 -7.24 7.07
CA PRO A 229 6.79 -7.96 5.94
C PRO A 229 5.28 -8.16 6.05
N ARG A 230 4.78 -8.41 7.27
CA ARG A 230 3.35 -8.62 7.53
C ARG A 230 2.53 -7.36 7.29
N LEU A 231 3.03 -6.20 7.74
CA LEU A 231 2.40 -4.90 7.47
C LEU A 231 2.40 -4.57 5.98
N ARG A 232 3.56 -4.70 5.31
CA ARG A 232 3.67 -4.44 3.87
C ARG A 232 2.69 -5.30 3.08
N THR A 233 2.65 -6.61 3.38
CA THR A 233 1.73 -7.56 2.73
C THR A 233 0.27 -7.16 2.94
N ALA A 234 -0.13 -6.84 4.18
CA ALA A 234 -1.50 -6.41 4.47
C ALA A 234 -1.92 -5.16 3.65
N GLY A 235 -1.02 -4.17 3.55
CA GLY A 235 -1.24 -2.97 2.75
C GLY A 235 -1.24 -3.23 1.24
N THR A 236 -0.37 -4.10 0.74
CA THR A 236 -0.30 -4.41 -0.70
C THR A 236 -1.48 -5.24 -1.16
N ASP A 237 -1.92 -6.24 -0.40
CA ASP A 237 -2.98 -7.16 -0.82
C ASP A 237 -4.31 -6.43 -1.04
N ALA A 238 -4.66 -5.54 -0.11
CA ALA A 238 -5.85 -4.71 -0.20
C ALA A 238 -5.83 -3.80 -1.44
N PHE A 239 -4.70 -3.14 -1.69
CA PHE A 239 -4.56 -2.20 -2.80
C PHE A 239 -4.43 -2.88 -4.16
N GLN A 240 -3.73 -4.01 -4.23
CA GLN A 240 -3.66 -4.84 -5.44
C GLN A 240 -5.03 -5.40 -5.81
N SER A 241 -5.84 -5.82 -4.83
CA SER A 241 -7.22 -6.27 -5.08
C SER A 241 -8.06 -5.16 -5.71
N GLN A 242 -7.93 -3.93 -5.22
CA GLN A 242 -8.60 -2.77 -5.79
C GLN A 242 -8.09 -2.45 -7.21
N LEU A 243 -6.77 -2.50 -7.42
CA LEU A 243 -6.18 -2.31 -8.74
C LEU A 243 -6.67 -3.35 -9.74
N ALA A 244 -6.77 -4.62 -9.34
CA ALA A 244 -7.29 -5.70 -10.16
C ALA A 244 -8.77 -5.48 -10.52
N ALA A 245 -9.59 -5.00 -9.58
CA ALA A 245 -10.98 -4.64 -9.84
C ALA A 245 -11.10 -3.49 -10.86
N GLN A 246 -10.28 -2.44 -10.73
CA GLN A 246 -10.25 -1.33 -11.69
C GLN A 246 -9.80 -1.79 -13.08
N LYS A 247 -8.76 -2.63 -13.18
CA LYS A 247 -8.32 -3.25 -14.44
C LYS A 247 -9.45 -4.04 -15.10
N LYS A 248 -10.12 -4.88 -14.32
CA LYS A 248 -11.23 -5.70 -14.80
C LYS A 248 -12.36 -4.84 -15.36
N GLN A 249 -12.76 -3.78 -14.65
CA GLN A 249 -13.79 -2.85 -15.11
C GLN A 249 -13.42 -2.18 -16.43
N LEU A 250 -12.19 -1.67 -16.58
CA LEU A 250 -11.73 -1.04 -17.82
C LEU A 250 -11.77 -2.01 -19.00
N VAL A 251 -11.28 -3.24 -18.79
CA VAL A 251 -11.29 -4.29 -19.82
C VAL A 251 -12.72 -4.72 -20.16
N GLU A 252 -13.61 -4.83 -19.17
CA GLU A 252 -15.02 -5.17 -19.38
C GLU A 252 -15.77 -4.10 -20.17
N ILE A 253 -15.46 -2.80 -19.98
CA ILE A 253 -16.04 -1.71 -20.77
C ILE A 253 -15.70 -1.89 -22.26
N ILE A 254 -14.44 -2.22 -22.59
CA ILE A 254 -14.02 -2.45 -23.97
C ILE A 254 -14.63 -3.74 -24.52
N ARG A 255 -14.61 -4.84 -23.75
CA ARG A 255 -15.20 -6.12 -24.18
C ARG A 255 -16.72 -6.04 -24.33
N GLY A 256 -17.39 -5.15 -23.61
CA GLY A 256 -18.83 -4.93 -23.69
C GLY A 256 -19.30 -4.36 -25.02
N ILE A 257 -18.41 -3.78 -25.84
CA ILE A 257 -18.71 -3.36 -27.22
C ILE A 257 -18.94 -4.60 -28.12
N GLY A 258 -18.43 -5.77 -27.71
CA GLY A 258 -18.36 -6.98 -28.53
C GLY A 258 -17.02 -7.10 -29.25
N SER A 259 -16.82 -8.23 -29.94
CA SER A 259 -15.64 -8.39 -30.77
C SER A 259 -15.65 -7.37 -31.91
N PHE A 260 -14.48 -6.82 -32.21
CA PHE A 260 -14.26 -5.90 -33.33
C PHE A 260 -14.60 -6.57 -34.69
N HIS A 261 -14.85 -7.87 -34.71
CA HIS A 261 -15.33 -8.61 -35.88
C HIS A 261 -16.66 -8.07 -36.45
N ASN A 262 -17.52 -7.46 -35.61
CA ASN A 262 -18.78 -6.87 -36.07
C ASN A 262 -18.65 -5.45 -36.63
N MET A 263 -17.43 -4.90 -36.71
CA MET A 263 -17.16 -3.53 -37.18
C MET A 263 -17.79 -3.19 -38.53
N SER A 264 -17.79 -4.15 -39.47
CA SER A 264 -18.33 -3.96 -40.82
C SER A 264 -19.87 -3.98 -40.85
N ASN A 265 -20.49 -4.64 -39.86
CA ASN A 265 -21.92 -4.96 -39.87
C ASN A 265 -22.72 -4.06 -38.92
N ASP A 266 -22.08 -3.47 -37.90
CA ASP A 266 -22.73 -2.60 -36.93
C ASP A 266 -22.44 -1.11 -37.23
N PRO A 267 -23.40 -0.35 -37.77
CA PRO A 267 -23.23 1.08 -38.04
C PRO A 267 -23.01 1.92 -36.78
N ASN A 268 -23.35 1.39 -35.59
CA ASN A 268 -23.15 2.06 -34.30
C ASN A 268 -21.84 1.67 -33.60
N PHE A 269 -21.05 0.76 -34.18
CA PHE A 269 -19.81 0.28 -33.55
C PHE A 269 -18.89 1.44 -33.16
N THR A 270 -18.66 2.37 -34.07
CA THR A 270 -17.74 3.50 -33.86
C THR A 270 -18.19 4.41 -32.73
N ASN A 271 -19.49 4.71 -32.66
CA ASN A 271 -20.04 5.51 -31.56
C ASN A 271 -19.93 4.78 -30.22
N SER A 272 -20.17 3.46 -30.22
CA SER A 272 -20.02 2.61 -29.05
C SER A 272 -18.56 2.54 -28.57
N LEU A 273 -17.61 2.40 -29.50
CA LEU A 273 -16.18 2.42 -29.20
C LEU A 273 -15.75 3.77 -28.63
N GLU A 274 -16.12 4.88 -29.26
CA GLU A 274 -15.78 6.21 -28.78
C GLU A 274 -16.34 6.45 -27.38
N ARG A 275 -17.59 6.03 -27.12
CA ARG A 275 -18.22 6.14 -25.80
C ARG A 275 -17.50 5.30 -24.76
N ALA A 276 -17.12 4.06 -25.09
CA ALA A 276 -16.41 3.16 -24.20
C ALA A 276 -14.99 3.67 -23.87
N LEU A 277 -14.26 4.19 -24.87
CA LEU A 277 -12.95 4.81 -24.66
C LEU A 277 -13.07 6.06 -23.78
N LYS A 278 -14.06 6.92 -24.04
CA LYS A 278 -14.35 8.09 -23.18
C LYS A 278 -14.67 7.66 -21.75
N GLN A 279 -15.48 6.62 -21.58
CA GLN A 279 -15.82 6.08 -20.25
C GLN A 279 -14.57 5.57 -19.51
N CYS A 280 -13.69 4.83 -20.18
CA CYS A 280 -12.42 4.38 -19.60
C CYS A 280 -11.54 5.56 -19.19
N LEU A 281 -11.41 6.57 -20.07
CA LEU A 281 -10.62 7.77 -19.77
C LEU A 281 -11.20 8.57 -18.60
N TYR A 282 -12.53 8.74 -18.53
CA TYR A 282 -13.17 9.40 -17.39
C TYR A 282 -12.94 8.66 -16.07
N GLN A 283 -12.93 7.33 -16.10
CA GLN A 283 -12.61 6.52 -14.94
C GLN A 283 -11.14 6.73 -14.51
N LEU A 284 -10.19 6.72 -15.45
CA LEU A 284 -8.78 7.01 -15.17
C LEU A 284 -8.58 8.44 -14.63
N GLU A 285 -9.24 9.44 -15.20
CA GLU A 285 -9.21 10.84 -14.74
C GLU A 285 -9.87 11.04 -13.37
N HIS A 286 -10.87 10.21 -13.03
CA HIS A 286 -11.43 10.17 -11.70
C HIS A 286 -10.44 9.59 -10.69
N LEU A 287 -9.79 8.47 -11.02
CA LEU A 287 -8.74 7.87 -10.20
C LEU A 287 -7.54 8.81 -10.04
N GLN A 288 -7.15 9.53 -11.08
CA GLN A 288 -6.10 10.56 -11.02
C GLN A 288 -6.37 11.57 -9.91
N ARG A 289 -7.59 12.14 -9.87
CA ARG A 289 -7.98 13.16 -8.89
C ARG A 289 -7.92 12.68 -7.45
N ILE A 290 -8.10 11.37 -7.23
CA ILE A 290 -8.13 10.76 -5.91
C ILE A 290 -6.74 10.25 -5.52
N TRP A 291 -6.07 9.51 -6.40
CA TRP A 291 -4.83 8.82 -6.08
C TRP A 291 -3.63 9.74 -6.07
N GLN A 292 -3.58 10.80 -6.89
CA GLN A 292 -2.48 11.77 -6.82
C GLN A 292 -2.45 12.54 -5.51
N THR A 293 -3.60 12.74 -4.86
CA THR A 293 -3.66 13.47 -3.58
C THR A 293 -3.27 12.58 -2.40
N VAL A 294 -3.33 11.25 -2.55
CA VAL A 294 -3.08 10.27 -1.49
C VAL A 294 -1.75 9.55 -1.63
N LEU A 295 -1.46 8.97 -2.79
CA LEU A 295 -0.32 8.08 -2.98
C LEU A 295 0.99 8.86 -3.17
N PRO A 296 2.14 8.27 -2.82
CA PRO A 296 3.43 8.73 -3.28
C PRO A 296 3.48 8.82 -4.82
N SER A 297 4.19 9.82 -5.34
CA SER A 297 4.28 10.07 -6.81
C SER A 297 4.74 8.84 -7.60
N SER A 298 5.71 8.07 -7.09
CA SER A 298 6.19 6.84 -7.73
C SER A 298 5.11 5.76 -7.81
N VAL A 299 4.42 5.50 -6.70
CA VAL A 299 3.35 4.50 -6.59
C VAL A 299 2.16 4.90 -7.47
N TYR A 300 1.78 6.18 -7.46
CA TYR A 300 0.73 6.70 -8.34
C TYR A 300 1.06 6.44 -9.82
N LYS A 301 2.24 6.85 -10.28
CA LYS A 301 2.61 6.73 -11.70
C LYS A 301 2.66 5.27 -12.15
N GLN A 302 3.20 4.38 -11.31
CA GLN A 302 3.24 2.95 -11.61
C GLN A 302 1.84 2.33 -11.67
N THR A 303 0.96 2.67 -10.71
CA THR A 303 -0.40 2.11 -10.65
C THR A 303 -1.29 2.62 -11.79
N MET A 304 -1.23 3.91 -12.09
CA MET A 304 -1.90 4.52 -13.25
C MET A 304 -1.37 3.93 -14.56
N GLY A 305 -0.06 3.76 -14.67
CA GLY A 305 0.58 3.13 -15.82
C GLY A 305 0.11 1.69 -16.04
N ALA A 306 0.00 0.89 -14.95
CA ALA A 306 -0.48 -0.48 -15.04
C ALA A 306 -1.96 -0.60 -15.44
N LEU A 307 -2.81 0.37 -15.05
CA LEU A 307 -4.21 0.44 -15.51
C LEU A 307 -4.27 0.73 -17.00
N LEU A 308 -3.54 1.75 -17.44
CA LEU A 308 -3.49 2.13 -18.85
C LEU A 308 -2.90 1.00 -19.70
N ASP A 309 -1.82 0.34 -19.25
CA ASP A 309 -1.23 -0.80 -19.95
C ASP A 309 -2.24 -1.92 -20.18
N SER A 310 -3.09 -2.21 -19.19
CA SER A 310 -4.12 -3.25 -19.29
C SER A 310 -5.20 -2.87 -20.32
N LEU A 311 -5.56 -1.59 -20.38
CA LEU A 311 -6.49 -1.06 -21.39
C LEU A 311 -5.89 -1.14 -22.79
N LEU A 312 -4.64 -0.70 -22.95
CA LEU A 312 -3.93 -0.74 -24.23
C LEU A 312 -3.73 -2.17 -24.72
N ASP A 313 -3.41 -3.10 -23.82
CA ASP A 313 -3.26 -4.52 -24.16
C ASP A 313 -4.54 -5.11 -24.75
N GLU A 314 -5.68 -4.84 -24.12
CA GLU A 314 -6.98 -5.30 -24.64
C GLU A 314 -7.26 -4.68 -26.01
N ILE A 315 -7.05 -3.38 -26.20
CA ILE A 315 -7.28 -2.70 -27.47
C ILE A 315 -6.37 -3.24 -28.58
N ILE A 316 -5.05 -3.34 -28.32
CA ILE A 316 -4.08 -3.88 -29.27
C ILE A 316 -4.46 -5.32 -29.61
N GLY A 317 -4.78 -6.14 -28.61
CA GLY A 317 -5.20 -7.52 -28.80
C GLY A 317 -6.46 -7.66 -29.65
N GLN A 318 -7.46 -6.79 -29.48
CA GLN A 318 -8.67 -6.79 -30.32
C GLN A 318 -8.35 -6.47 -31.78
N ILE A 319 -7.47 -5.49 -32.04
CA ILE A 319 -7.09 -5.08 -33.41
C ILE A 319 -6.23 -6.15 -34.09
N VAL A 320 -5.20 -6.66 -33.42
CA VAL A 320 -4.29 -7.66 -34.00
C VAL A 320 -4.99 -8.97 -34.34
N ARG A 321 -6.06 -9.32 -33.61
CA ARG A 321 -6.89 -10.51 -33.88
C ARG A 321 -7.85 -10.37 -35.05
N GLN A 322 -8.01 -9.19 -35.65
CA GLN A 322 -8.92 -9.01 -36.77
C GLN A 322 -8.38 -9.65 -38.05
N GLU A 323 -9.26 -10.32 -38.79
CA GLU A 323 -8.92 -10.90 -40.09
C GLU A 323 -9.00 -9.86 -41.23
N ASP A 324 -9.94 -8.92 -41.10
CA ASP A 324 -10.19 -7.85 -42.06
C ASP A 324 -10.62 -6.57 -41.31
N ILE A 325 -10.04 -5.44 -41.68
CA ILE A 325 -10.35 -4.10 -41.15
C ILE A 325 -10.73 -3.23 -42.34
N PRO A 326 -12.01 -2.88 -42.51
CA PRO A 326 -12.47 -2.03 -43.59
C PRO A 326 -11.77 -0.66 -43.61
N SER A 327 -11.57 -0.10 -44.81
CA SER A 327 -10.90 1.19 -44.99
C SER A 327 -11.66 2.36 -44.34
N ASN A 328 -13.00 2.34 -44.37
CA ASN A 328 -13.84 3.31 -43.68
C ASN A 328 -13.70 3.22 -42.14
N CYS A 329 -13.53 2.02 -41.60
CA CYS A 329 -13.33 1.81 -40.17
C CYS A 329 -11.92 2.22 -39.72
N THR A 330 -10.92 2.10 -40.57
CA THR A 330 -9.52 2.43 -40.27
C THR A 330 -9.34 3.89 -39.85
N HIS A 331 -10.00 4.82 -40.56
CA HIS A 331 -9.97 6.24 -40.23
C HIS A 331 -10.70 6.54 -38.91
N GLN A 332 -11.82 5.84 -38.65
CA GLN A 332 -12.60 5.98 -37.42
C GLN A 332 -11.84 5.46 -36.20
N LEU A 333 -11.20 4.29 -36.31
CA LEU A 333 -10.33 3.73 -35.27
C LEU A 333 -9.16 4.68 -34.96
N THR A 334 -8.52 5.21 -36.00
CA THR A 334 -7.43 6.18 -35.84
C THR A 334 -7.88 7.41 -35.06
N THR A 335 -9.04 7.99 -35.42
CA THR A 335 -9.61 9.12 -34.68
C THR A 335 -9.94 8.76 -33.23
N ALA A 336 -10.60 7.62 -33.00
CA ALA A 336 -11.00 7.19 -31.67
C ALA A 336 -9.78 6.96 -30.75
N PHE A 337 -8.75 6.29 -31.25
CA PHE A 337 -7.51 6.00 -30.51
C PHE A 337 -6.61 7.23 -30.33
N SER A 338 -6.67 8.21 -31.24
CA SER A 338 -5.92 9.47 -31.08
C SER A 338 -6.28 10.20 -29.78
N VAL A 339 -7.52 10.05 -29.29
CA VAL A 339 -7.97 10.63 -28.03
C VAL A 339 -7.18 10.06 -26.84
N ILE A 340 -6.84 8.77 -26.87
CA ILE A 340 -6.00 8.15 -25.83
C ILE A 340 -4.60 8.75 -25.86
N ILE A 341 -4.02 8.94 -27.04
CA ILE A 341 -2.69 9.56 -27.20
C ILE A 341 -2.66 10.98 -26.62
N GLN A 342 -3.69 11.77 -26.90
CA GLN A 342 -3.79 13.16 -26.44
C GLN A 342 -4.03 13.28 -24.94
N ARG A 343 -4.83 12.39 -24.34
CA ARG A 343 -5.22 12.51 -22.92
C ARG A 343 -4.29 11.79 -21.95
N THR A 344 -3.54 10.78 -22.40
CA THR A 344 -2.63 10.02 -21.53
C THR A 344 -1.59 10.88 -20.82
N PRO A 345 -0.88 11.83 -21.48
CA PRO A 345 0.11 12.66 -20.78
C PRO A 345 -0.49 13.41 -19.59
N ASN A 346 -1.74 13.87 -19.71
CA ASN A 346 -2.42 14.59 -18.63
C ASN A 346 -2.62 13.72 -17.39
N LEU A 347 -2.73 12.39 -17.53
CA LEU A 347 -2.82 11.46 -16.40
C LEU A 347 -1.55 11.44 -15.53
N PHE A 348 -0.39 11.78 -16.10
CA PHE A 348 0.89 11.78 -15.40
C PHE A 348 1.31 13.18 -14.91
N GLN A 349 0.59 14.22 -15.32
CA GLN A 349 0.84 15.58 -14.87
C GLN A 349 0.39 15.74 -13.41
N PRO A 350 1.22 16.37 -12.54
CA PRO A 350 0.80 16.63 -11.16
C PRO A 350 -0.35 17.65 -11.10
N LEU A 351 -1.34 17.38 -10.24
CA LEU A 351 -2.53 18.23 -10.09
C LEU A 351 -2.22 19.70 -9.76
N SER A 352 -1.11 19.98 -9.07
CA SER A 352 -0.66 21.33 -8.69
C SER A 352 -0.31 22.24 -9.87
N TYR A 353 -0.16 21.69 -11.08
CA TYR A 353 0.23 22.44 -12.28
C TYR A 353 -0.91 22.69 -13.27
N TYR A 354 -2.15 22.27 -12.96
CA TYR A 354 -3.32 22.66 -13.76
C TYR A 354 -3.49 24.18 -13.70
N GLY A 355 -3.12 24.88 -14.78
CA GLY A 355 -3.21 26.34 -14.91
C GLY A 355 -1.91 27.07 -15.22
N ASN A 356 -0.74 26.40 -15.21
CA ASN A 356 0.54 27.02 -15.59
C ASN A 356 1.12 26.37 -16.86
N ASN A 357 1.04 27.09 -17.99
CA ASN A 357 1.48 26.68 -19.33
C ASN A 357 3.01 26.73 -19.50
N GLY A 358 3.77 26.07 -18.62
CA GLY A 358 5.23 25.98 -18.75
C GLY A 358 5.67 24.55 -19.07
N ASN A 359 6.34 24.34 -20.23
CA ASN A 359 7.24 23.25 -20.68
C ASN A 359 7.17 21.83 -20.07
N ASN A 360 6.07 21.44 -19.43
CA ASN A 360 5.94 20.21 -18.63
C ASN A 360 5.34 19.03 -19.41
N GLU A 361 4.84 19.26 -20.62
CA GLU A 361 4.33 18.19 -21.50
C GLU A 361 5.39 17.10 -21.75
N ASN A 362 6.65 17.51 -21.91
CA ASN A 362 7.76 16.58 -22.17
C ASN A 362 7.99 15.58 -21.03
N TYR A 363 7.85 15.99 -19.77
CA TYR A 363 8.02 15.10 -18.61
C TYR A 363 6.87 14.12 -18.48
N SER A 364 5.63 14.57 -18.71
CA SER A 364 4.43 13.72 -18.67
C SER A 364 4.46 12.63 -19.74
N VAL A 365 4.95 12.95 -20.94
CA VAL A 365 5.14 11.97 -22.02
C VAL A 365 6.24 10.96 -21.67
N ALA A 366 7.36 11.41 -21.09
CA ALA A 366 8.42 10.51 -20.65
C ALA A 366 7.96 9.56 -19.54
N ASP A 367 7.13 10.04 -18.60
CA ASP A 367 6.52 9.21 -17.57
C ASP A 367 5.56 8.18 -18.16
N ALA A 368 4.73 8.53 -19.14
CA ALA A 368 3.90 7.57 -19.85
C ALA A 368 4.74 6.48 -20.51
N CYS A 369 5.81 6.85 -21.24
CA CYS A 369 6.72 5.89 -21.86
C CYS A 369 7.39 4.95 -20.85
N ARG A 370 7.74 5.45 -19.65
CA ARG A 370 8.40 4.68 -18.61
C ARG A 370 7.44 3.76 -17.85
N CYS A 371 6.22 4.23 -17.58
CA CYS A 371 5.27 3.55 -16.70
C CYS A 371 4.28 2.64 -17.45
N VAL A 372 4.17 2.77 -18.77
CA VAL A 372 3.22 2.04 -19.61
C VAL A 372 3.99 1.23 -20.66
N PRO A 373 4.30 -0.05 -20.40
CA PRO A 373 5.10 -0.88 -21.30
C PRO A 373 4.59 -0.91 -22.76
N LYS A 374 3.27 -1.05 -22.96
CA LYS A 374 2.66 -1.13 -24.31
C LYS A 374 2.39 0.23 -24.94
N TRP A 375 2.89 1.33 -24.37
CA TRP A 375 2.66 2.68 -24.89
C TRP A 375 3.22 2.88 -26.29
N MET A 376 4.48 2.49 -26.50
CA MET A 376 5.11 2.60 -27.82
C MET A 376 4.46 1.66 -28.83
N LYS A 377 4.18 0.41 -28.44
CA LYS A 377 3.38 -0.53 -29.25
C LYS A 377 2.05 0.07 -29.70
N PHE A 378 1.31 0.75 -28.82
CA PHE A 378 0.06 1.41 -29.17
C PHE A 378 0.24 2.60 -30.12
N LYS A 379 1.26 3.44 -29.90
CA LYS A 379 1.59 4.55 -30.82
C LYS A 379 1.94 4.05 -32.21
N GLU A 380 2.74 3.00 -32.30
CA GLU A 380 3.09 2.36 -33.57
C GLU A 380 1.87 1.72 -34.24
N LEU A 381 0.97 1.09 -33.47
CA LEU A 381 -0.31 0.58 -34.00
C LEU A 381 -1.13 1.68 -34.67
N LEU A 382 -1.24 2.84 -34.01
CA LEU A 382 -1.98 3.98 -34.55
C LEU A 382 -1.38 4.47 -35.88
N LEU A 383 -0.05 4.52 -35.98
CA LEU A 383 0.65 4.86 -37.21
C LEU A 383 0.39 3.81 -38.30
N MET A 384 0.39 2.52 -37.96
CA MET A 384 0.09 1.45 -38.92
C MET A 384 -1.32 1.55 -39.48
N LEU A 385 -2.32 1.86 -38.64
CA LEU A 385 -3.70 2.05 -39.10
C LEU A 385 -3.77 3.20 -40.14
N ALA A 386 -3.00 4.26 -39.99
CA ALA A 386 -3.01 5.39 -40.92
C ALA A 386 -2.03 5.27 -42.10
N ALA A 387 -1.18 4.24 -42.12
CA ALA A 387 -0.05 4.13 -43.04
C ALA A 387 -0.34 3.36 -44.32
N SER A 388 0.43 3.63 -45.38
CA SER A 388 0.46 2.76 -46.56
C SER A 388 1.30 1.51 -46.30
N MET A 389 1.12 0.48 -47.13
CA MET A 389 1.90 -0.76 -47.02
C MET A 389 3.42 -0.53 -47.17
N ASN A 390 3.83 0.48 -47.95
CA ASN A 390 5.25 0.83 -48.08
C ASN A 390 5.78 1.47 -46.79
N ASP A 391 5.03 2.36 -46.17
CA ASP A 391 5.44 3.03 -44.94
C ASP A 391 5.57 2.02 -43.80
N ILE A 392 4.66 1.03 -43.73
CA ILE A 392 4.77 -0.08 -42.76
C ILE A 392 6.05 -0.89 -43.01
N LEU A 393 6.40 -1.18 -44.27
CA LEU A 393 7.64 -1.89 -44.59
C LEU A 393 8.89 -1.07 -44.26
N GLU A 394 8.87 0.24 -44.49
CA GLU A 394 9.95 1.15 -44.13
C GLU A 394 10.14 1.21 -42.62
N ARG A 395 9.05 1.32 -41.84
CA ARG A 395 9.09 1.29 -40.37
C ARG A 395 9.46 -0.08 -39.79
N TRP A 396 9.26 -1.17 -40.53
CA TRP A 396 9.80 -2.48 -40.18
C TRP A 396 11.32 -2.53 -40.36
N ALA A 397 11.84 -1.86 -41.39
CA ALA A 397 13.26 -1.74 -41.74
C ALA A 397 14.01 -3.09 -41.61
N GLU A 398 13.47 -4.14 -42.23
CA GLU A 398 14.07 -5.49 -42.21
C GLU A 398 14.36 -6.00 -40.78
N GLY A 399 13.39 -5.82 -39.87
CA GLY A 399 13.48 -6.28 -38.49
C GLY A 399 14.32 -5.41 -37.57
N LYS A 400 14.77 -4.23 -38.04
CA LYS A 400 15.59 -3.28 -37.25
C LYS A 400 14.87 -1.96 -36.95
N GLY A 401 13.68 -1.76 -37.51
CA GLY A 401 12.92 -0.53 -37.36
C GLY A 401 12.08 -0.47 -36.08
N PRO A 402 11.42 0.67 -35.81
CA PRO A 402 10.59 0.85 -34.62
C PRO A 402 9.50 -0.21 -34.46
N LEU A 403 8.92 -0.70 -35.57
CA LEU A 403 7.89 -1.76 -35.51
C LEU A 403 8.45 -3.10 -35.02
N ALA A 404 9.69 -3.43 -35.35
CA ALA A 404 10.31 -4.69 -34.96
C ALA A 404 10.66 -4.75 -33.46
N HIS A 405 10.82 -3.59 -32.83
CA HIS A 405 11.02 -3.50 -31.39
C HIS A 405 9.74 -3.90 -30.64
N GLU A 406 8.59 -3.41 -31.11
CA GLU A 406 7.30 -3.50 -30.41
C GLU A 406 6.41 -4.69 -30.81
N PHE A 407 6.52 -5.15 -32.07
CA PHE A 407 5.69 -6.22 -32.62
C PHE A 407 6.52 -7.41 -33.10
N THR A 408 5.92 -8.60 -33.02
CA THR A 408 6.47 -9.79 -33.68
C THR A 408 6.18 -9.76 -35.18
N ALA A 409 6.99 -10.47 -35.96
CA ALA A 409 6.76 -10.61 -37.41
C ALA A 409 5.37 -11.17 -37.73
N ASN A 410 4.83 -12.05 -36.87
CA ASN A 410 3.50 -12.63 -37.07
C ASN A 410 2.37 -11.62 -36.81
N GLU A 411 2.46 -10.83 -35.74
CA GLU A 411 1.47 -9.78 -35.45
C GLU A 411 1.42 -8.75 -36.59
N ILE A 412 2.57 -8.33 -37.12
CA ILE A 412 2.60 -7.37 -38.24
C ILE A 412 2.00 -8.00 -39.50
N LYS A 413 2.32 -9.25 -39.82
CA LYS A 413 1.70 -9.94 -40.95
C LYS A 413 0.18 -10.06 -40.78
N GLN A 414 -0.32 -10.27 -39.57
CA GLN A 414 -1.76 -10.30 -39.29
C GLN A 414 -2.38 -8.92 -39.53
N VAL A 415 -1.80 -7.86 -38.99
CA VAL A 415 -2.28 -6.48 -39.20
C VAL A 415 -2.24 -6.09 -40.69
N ILE A 416 -1.18 -6.43 -41.43
CA ILE A 416 -1.11 -6.18 -42.89
C ILE A 416 -2.17 -6.97 -43.66
N ARG A 417 -2.45 -8.21 -43.26
CA ARG A 417 -3.54 -9.00 -43.88
C ARG A 417 -4.90 -8.36 -43.63
N ALA A 418 -5.09 -7.80 -42.43
CA ALA A 418 -6.32 -7.15 -42.03
C ALA A 418 -6.53 -5.78 -42.72
N LEU A 419 -5.48 -4.99 -42.91
CA LEU A 419 -5.60 -3.64 -43.48
C LEU A 419 -5.63 -3.58 -45.01
N PHE A 420 -5.06 -4.58 -45.70
CA PHE A 420 -4.88 -4.54 -47.14
C PHE A 420 -5.46 -5.75 -47.86
N GLN A 421 -6.14 -5.49 -48.98
CA GLN A 421 -6.69 -6.51 -49.87
C GLN A 421 -5.62 -7.48 -50.39
N ASN A 422 -6.03 -8.70 -50.71
CA ASN A 422 -5.15 -9.73 -51.25
C ASN A 422 -4.67 -9.37 -52.66
N THR A 423 -3.41 -8.92 -52.76
CA THR A 423 -2.75 -8.52 -54.01
C THR A 423 -1.33 -9.09 -54.04
N ASP A 424 -0.74 -9.23 -55.24
CA ASP A 424 0.65 -9.68 -55.39
C ASP A 424 1.63 -8.78 -54.61
N ARG A 425 1.33 -7.48 -54.57
CA ARG A 425 2.08 -6.50 -53.78
C ARG A 425 2.04 -6.83 -52.28
N ARG A 426 0.87 -7.19 -51.74
CA ARG A 426 0.74 -7.65 -50.34
C ARG A 426 1.55 -8.90 -50.08
N SER A 427 1.45 -9.89 -50.97
CA SER A 427 2.19 -11.15 -50.86
C SER A 427 3.70 -10.93 -50.87
N ALA A 428 4.21 -10.05 -51.74
CA ALA A 428 5.62 -9.67 -51.78
C ALA A 428 6.10 -9.00 -50.48
N VAL A 429 5.30 -8.10 -49.91
CA VAL A 429 5.61 -7.43 -48.62
C VAL A 429 5.61 -8.44 -47.47
N LEU A 430 4.61 -9.32 -47.40
CA LEU A 430 4.53 -10.36 -46.37
C LEU A 430 5.74 -11.32 -46.44
N ALA A 431 6.22 -11.65 -47.64
CA ALA A 431 7.41 -12.48 -47.82
C ALA A 431 8.69 -11.80 -47.29
N ARG A 432 8.83 -10.47 -47.44
CA ARG A 432 9.98 -9.70 -46.92
C ARG A 432 10.03 -9.66 -45.39
N ILE A 433 8.89 -9.77 -44.72
CA ILE A 433 8.82 -9.81 -43.25
C ILE A 433 9.24 -11.19 -42.68
N ASN A 434 9.33 -12.24 -43.50
CA ASN A 434 9.79 -13.58 -43.07
C ASN A 434 11.32 -13.71 -42.92
N HIS A 435 12.12 -12.87 -43.57
CA HIS A 435 13.55 -13.14 -43.79
C HIS A 435 14.50 -12.77 -42.62
N THR A 436 13.99 -12.46 -41.44
CA THR A 436 14.81 -11.98 -40.31
C THR A 436 14.80 -12.95 -39.14
N HIS A 437 15.61 -14.00 -39.25
CA HIS A 437 15.74 -15.09 -38.28
C HIS A 437 16.66 -14.80 -37.08
N TRP A 438 16.94 -13.53 -36.73
CA TRP A 438 18.02 -13.24 -35.79
C TRP A 438 17.59 -12.96 -34.33
N PHE A 439 16.40 -12.45 -34.01
CA PHE A 439 16.14 -11.89 -32.65
C PHE A 439 15.06 -12.59 -31.80
N GLU A 440 14.59 -13.79 -32.15
CA GLU A 440 13.54 -14.47 -31.35
C GLU A 440 14.05 -15.14 -30.06
N GLU A 441 15.35 -15.47 -29.97
CA GLU A 441 15.90 -16.15 -28.77
C GLU A 441 16.17 -15.21 -27.58
N SER A 442 16.41 -13.91 -27.80
CA SER A 442 16.75 -12.98 -26.71
C SER A 442 15.54 -12.40 -25.97
N LYS A 443 14.33 -12.42 -26.58
CA LYS A 443 13.10 -11.91 -25.93
C LYS A 443 12.53 -12.89 -24.90
N ASN A 444 12.78 -14.20 -25.03
CA ASN A 444 12.31 -15.18 -24.05
C ASN A 444 13.06 -15.12 -22.70
N GLN A 445 14.23 -14.48 -22.63
CA GLN A 445 14.92 -14.22 -21.35
C GLN A 445 14.47 -12.92 -20.68
N SER A 446 13.99 -11.91 -21.42
CA SER A 446 13.52 -10.64 -20.83
C SER A 446 12.08 -10.70 -20.31
N VAL A 447 11.26 -11.66 -20.78
CA VAL A 447 9.89 -11.89 -20.27
C VAL A 447 9.89 -12.45 -18.84
N CYS A 448 11.00 -13.02 -18.37
CA CYS A 448 11.13 -13.44 -16.97
C CYS A 448 11.43 -12.28 -15.99
N GLN A 449 11.69 -11.06 -16.49
CA GLN A 449 11.92 -9.88 -15.63
C GLN A 449 10.66 -9.00 -15.46
N SER A 450 9.63 -9.15 -16.30
CA SER A 450 8.39 -8.36 -16.18
C SER A 450 7.42 -8.90 -15.12
N SER A 451 7.61 -10.14 -14.65
CA SER A 451 6.91 -10.72 -13.49
C SER A 451 7.45 -10.23 -12.13
N VAL A 452 8.46 -9.35 -12.11
CA VAL A 452 9.09 -8.83 -10.87
C VAL A 452 8.58 -7.44 -10.46
N ASN A 453 7.72 -6.81 -11.26
CA ASN A 453 7.34 -5.40 -11.04
C ASN A 453 6.24 -5.14 -9.99
N LEU A 454 5.73 -6.18 -9.32
CA LEU A 454 4.95 -6.02 -8.07
C LEU A 454 5.78 -6.33 -6.82
N THR A 455 6.88 -7.06 -6.95
CA THR A 455 7.84 -7.31 -5.87
C THR A 455 8.75 -6.11 -5.61
N PHE A 456 8.94 -5.22 -6.60
CA PHE A 456 9.71 -3.98 -6.43
C PHE A 456 9.06 -2.98 -5.46
N LEU A 457 7.75 -3.08 -5.25
CA LEU A 457 7.03 -2.31 -4.22
C LEU A 457 7.37 -2.75 -2.79
N ASN A 458 7.99 -3.92 -2.60
CA ASN A 458 8.40 -4.43 -1.29
C ASN A 458 9.83 -4.03 -0.89
N PHE A 459 10.64 -3.51 -1.82
CA PHE A 459 12.07 -3.26 -1.58
C PHE A 459 12.46 -1.79 -1.42
N PHE A 460 11.63 -0.82 -1.86
CA PHE A 460 11.98 0.60 -1.82
C PHE A 460 10.88 1.53 -1.27
N LEU A 461 9.92 0.98 -0.54
CA LEU A 461 9.04 1.63 0.44
C LEU A 461 8.96 0.69 1.64
#